data_AF-A0A3B9ASL2-F1
#
_entry.id   AF-A0A3B9ASL2-F1
#
_cell.length_a   1.000
_cell.length_b   1.000
_cell.length_c   1.000
_cell.angle_alpha   90.00
_cell.angle_beta   90.00
_cell.angle_gamma   90.00
#
_symmetry.space_group_name_H-M   'P 1'
#
loop_
_entity.id
_entity.type
_entity.pdbx_description
1 polymer ?
#
loop_
_entity_poly.entity_id
_entity_poly.type
_entity_poly.pdbx_seq_one_letter_code
_entity_poly.pdbx_strand_id
1 'polypeptide(L)'
;MKNKKNMIVLLCLISIGILVLMSCFRKKGTPKNLEAWLEQNLPGQLQVLNTNLKMLDVMAQFKGEKQALVADRNNAEIQFFLDWSKDSSNLGLSTLHIEEQLEYAREGHRKSTELYQRFLSAGLEKVAVGVHHLNVFIQYYAEPNPEERERFKQAVLRVMGEWIKTDGYTVYLQIMEPSAYHTIVQNIIPNGHFITENGWQQDQEILSLSILWRDVKAESWQWDINMVSLRAQAFTDLSFEKAQEWAQKHLPKGAKLEEGKLIGFDIVKHPEDARQKGDPHSPSIRISFPYTLKKSKEENAEPDGFVTCVYVLDTQQISQFKAEKEGVWGQ
;
A
#
# COMPACT_ATOMS: atom_id res chain seq x y z
N MET A 1 -74.11 40.74 16.85
CA MET A 1 -72.87 40.55 17.65
C MET A 1 -72.27 39.13 17.63
N LYS A 2 -73.05 38.05 17.45
CA LYS A 2 -72.51 36.66 17.40
C LYS A 2 -71.52 36.39 16.24
N ASN A 3 -71.74 36.95 15.05
CA ASN A 3 -70.87 36.69 13.88
C ASN A 3 -69.45 37.28 14.00
N LYS A 4 -69.27 38.38 14.77
CA LYS A 4 -67.93 38.96 14.98
C LYS A 4 -67.03 38.06 15.84
N LYS A 5 -67.59 37.34 16.83
CA LYS A 5 -66.81 36.44 17.69
C LYS A 5 -66.29 35.22 16.92
N ASN A 6 -67.12 34.62 16.07
CA ASN A 6 -66.72 33.46 15.27
C ASN A 6 -65.64 33.82 14.23
N MET A 7 -65.71 35.02 13.67
CA MET A 7 -64.70 35.52 12.72
C MET A 7 -63.33 35.76 13.40
N ILE A 8 -63.32 36.28 14.63
CA ILE A 8 -62.10 36.50 15.41
C ILE A 8 -61.44 35.15 15.78
N VAL A 9 -62.22 34.16 16.21
CA VAL A 9 -61.70 32.82 16.53
C VAL A 9 -61.09 32.14 15.30
N LEU A 10 -61.74 32.25 14.14
CA LEU A 10 -61.23 31.69 12.89
C LEU A 10 -59.90 32.36 12.46
N LEU A 11 -59.81 33.69 12.57
CA LEU A 11 -58.58 34.44 12.29
C LEU A 11 -57.42 34.06 13.22
N CYS A 12 -57.70 33.86 14.52
CA CYS A 12 -56.69 33.40 15.46
C CYS A 12 -56.20 31.98 15.15
N LEU A 13 -57.10 31.06 14.79
CA LEU A 13 -56.71 29.68 14.43
C LEU A 13 -55.89 29.63 13.13
N ILE A 14 -56.24 30.44 12.12
CA ILE A 14 -55.46 30.55 10.88
C ILE A 14 -54.07 31.13 11.19
N SER A 15 -53.99 32.14 12.06
CA SER A 15 -52.72 32.77 12.44
C SER A 15 -51.81 31.81 13.22
N ILE A 16 -52.37 31.00 14.12
CA ILE A 16 -51.63 29.95 14.83
C ILE A 16 -51.19 28.85 13.84
N GLY A 17 -52.05 28.45 12.89
CA GLY A 17 -51.69 27.50 11.84
C GLY A 17 -50.53 27.98 10.96
N ILE A 18 -50.53 29.26 10.56
CA ILE A 18 -49.44 29.86 9.78
C ILE A 18 -48.15 29.94 10.62
N LEU A 19 -48.23 30.26 11.91
CA LEU A 19 -47.07 30.28 12.81
C LEU A 19 -46.47 28.88 13.04
N VAL A 20 -47.31 27.84 13.15
CA VAL A 20 -46.85 26.44 13.25
C VAL A 20 -46.18 26.00 11.95
N LEU A 21 -46.77 26.30 10.78
CA LEU A 21 -46.16 26.01 9.49
C LEU A 21 -44.81 26.74 9.30
N MET A 22 -44.70 27.99 9.74
CA MET A 22 -43.44 28.75 9.70
C MET A 22 -42.41 28.22 10.71
N SER A 23 -42.83 27.63 11.83
CA SER A 23 -41.93 27.01 12.82
C SER A 23 -41.29 25.70 12.32
N CYS A 24 -41.92 25.01 11.37
CA CYS A 24 -41.32 23.87 10.66
C CYS A 24 -40.26 24.29 9.61
N PHE A 25 -40.21 25.57 9.23
CA PHE A 25 -39.16 26.15 8.39
C PHE A 25 -38.12 26.92 9.21
N ARG A 26 -37.76 26.44 10.41
CA ARG A 26 -36.50 26.85 11.04
C ARG A 26 -35.38 26.63 10.03
N LYS A 27 -34.78 27.71 9.54
CA LYS A 27 -33.52 27.69 8.77
C LYS A 27 -32.59 26.71 9.48
N LYS A 28 -32.38 25.52 8.90
CA LYS A 28 -31.36 24.59 9.36
C LYS A 28 -30.07 25.39 9.38
N GLY A 29 -29.47 25.55 10.56
CA GLY A 29 -28.20 26.25 10.69
C GLY A 29 -27.17 25.59 9.78
N THR A 30 -26.19 26.35 9.29
CA THR A 30 -25.13 25.81 8.45
C THR A 30 -24.47 24.63 9.18
N PRO A 31 -24.36 23.43 8.57
CA PRO A 31 -23.70 22.29 9.19
C PRO A 31 -22.29 22.66 9.66
N LYS A 32 -21.96 22.32 10.91
CA LYS A 32 -20.65 22.63 11.52
C LYS A 32 -19.61 21.53 11.29
N ASN A 33 -20.00 20.40 10.72
CA ASN A 33 -19.12 19.28 10.42
C ASN A 33 -19.56 18.55 9.15
N LEU A 34 -18.66 17.74 8.60
CA LEU A 34 -18.88 17.00 7.36
C LEU A 34 -20.08 16.04 7.44
N GLU A 35 -20.21 15.28 8.52
CA GLU A 35 -21.28 14.27 8.69
C GLU A 35 -22.67 14.89 8.63
N ALA A 36 -22.90 15.99 9.36
CA ALA A 36 -24.17 16.70 9.35
C ALA A 36 -24.45 17.33 7.98
N TRP A 37 -23.40 17.77 7.26
CA TRP A 37 -23.54 18.29 5.90
C TRP A 37 -23.97 17.19 4.94
N LEU A 38 -23.34 16.01 4.99
CA LEU A 38 -23.67 14.86 4.15
C LEU A 38 -25.10 14.39 4.43
N GLU A 39 -25.50 14.25 5.69
CA GLU A 39 -26.87 13.84 6.03
C GLU A 39 -27.92 14.87 5.61
N GLN A 40 -27.59 16.17 5.62
CA GLN A 40 -28.51 17.21 5.16
C GLN A 40 -28.71 17.21 3.63
N ASN A 41 -27.67 16.93 2.85
CA ASN A 41 -27.68 17.10 1.39
C ASN A 41 -27.79 15.76 0.62
N LEU A 42 -27.33 14.66 1.21
CA LEU A 42 -27.28 13.31 0.65
C LEU A 42 -27.73 12.28 1.71
N PRO A 43 -28.99 12.39 2.21
CA PRO A 43 -29.46 11.65 3.39
C PRO A 43 -29.35 10.14 3.20
N GLY A 44 -28.73 9.46 4.17
CA GLY A 44 -28.57 8.00 4.18
C GLY A 44 -27.68 7.39 3.09
N GLN A 45 -27.05 8.19 2.22
CA GLN A 45 -26.22 7.65 1.12
C GLN A 45 -24.77 7.39 1.53
N LEU A 46 -24.21 8.28 2.35
CA LEU A 46 -22.78 8.30 2.65
C LEU A 46 -22.52 8.19 4.16
N GLN A 47 -21.38 7.60 4.50
CA GLN A 47 -20.84 7.54 5.86
C GLN A 47 -19.39 8.00 5.87
N VAL A 48 -19.00 8.70 6.93
CA VAL A 48 -17.63 9.15 7.12
C VAL A 48 -16.88 8.09 7.92
N LEU A 49 -15.79 7.58 7.36
CA LEU A 49 -14.96 6.55 7.98
C LEU A 49 -13.80 7.15 8.79
N ASN A 50 -13.23 8.25 8.29
CA ASN A 50 -12.17 9.02 8.96
C ASN A 50 -12.25 10.48 8.50
N THR A 51 -11.95 11.45 9.36
CA THR A 51 -12.10 12.90 9.07
C THR A 51 -10.82 13.71 9.09
N ASN A 52 -9.69 13.13 9.49
CA ASN A 52 -8.52 13.91 9.90
C ASN A 52 -7.23 13.40 9.23
N LEU A 53 -7.31 13.11 7.94
CA LEU A 53 -6.19 12.53 7.18
C LEU A 53 -5.05 13.54 6.92
N LYS A 54 -5.35 14.84 6.89
CA LYS A 54 -4.36 15.93 6.79
C LYS A 54 -3.78 16.39 8.14
N MET A 55 -3.89 15.59 9.20
CA MET A 55 -3.48 16.04 10.53
C MET A 55 -1.98 16.34 10.66
N LEU A 56 -1.11 15.77 9.83
CA LEU A 56 0.33 16.07 9.86
C LEU A 56 0.73 17.26 8.96
N ASP A 57 -0.19 17.76 8.13
CA ASP A 57 0.05 18.94 7.30
C ASP A 57 -0.27 20.22 8.09
N VAL A 58 0.79 20.86 8.61
CA VAL A 58 0.71 22.09 9.40
C VAL A 58 0.03 23.23 8.62
N MET A 59 0.24 23.31 7.30
CA MET A 59 -0.37 24.35 6.48
C MET A 59 -1.87 24.10 6.27
N ALA A 60 -2.27 22.85 6.02
CA ALA A 60 -3.67 22.47 5.95
C ALA A 60 -4.37 22.73 7.30
N GLN A 61 -3.73 22.38 8.42
CA GLN A 61 -4.26 22.67 9.75
C GLN A 61 -4.46 24.18 9.98
N PHE A 62 -3.48 25.00 9.63
CA PHE A 62 -3.56 26.46 9.77
C PHE A 62 -4.71 27.06 8.94
N LYS A 63 -4.95 26.53 7.73
CA LYS A 63 -6.05 26.96 6.85
C LYS A 63 -7.41 26.35 7.20
N GLY A 64 -7.48 25.48 8.22
CA GLY A 64 -8.69 24.74 8.56
C GLY A 64 -9.11 23.72 7.50
N GLU A 65 -8.21 23.36 6.58
CA GLU A 65 -8.41 22.34 5.56
C GLU A 65 -8.33 20.94 6.20
N LYS A 66 -9.26 20.08 5.80
CA LYS A 66 -9.43 18.72 6.28
C LYS A 66 -9.63 17.79 5.10
N GLN A 67 -9.29 16.53 5.30
CA GLN A 67 -9.57 15.46 4.36
C GLN A 67 -10.21 14.31 5.10
N ALA A 68 -11.31 13.82 4.57
CA ALA A 68 -12.05 12.69 5.09
C ALA A 68 -12.01 11.51 4.12
N LEU A 69 -12.03 10.29 4.65
CA LEU A 69 -12.42 9.10 3.92
C LEU A 69 -13.93 8.92 4.07
N VAL A 70 -14.64 8.86 2.97
CA VAL A 70 -16.09 8.68 2.90
C VAL A 70 -16.40 7.40 2.16
N ALA A 71 -17.44 6.69 2.57
CA ALA A 71 -17.90 5.46 1.92
C ALA A 71 -19.39 5.49 1.58
N ASP A 72 -19.79 4.75 0.55
CA ASP A 72 -21.19 4.44 0.28
C ASP A 72 -21.73 3.57 1.43
N ARG A 73 -22.90 3.93 1.98
CA ARG A 73 -23.51 3.15 3.07
C ARG A 73 -23.98 1.77 2.63
N ASN A 74 -24.30 1.59 1.35
CA ASN A 74 -24.76 0.31 0.82
C ASN A 74 -23.60 -0.62 0.44
N ASN A 75 -22.40 -0.06 0.24
CA ASN A 75 -21.19 -0.82 -0.03
C ASN A 75 -19.95 -0.09 0.50
N ALA A 76 -19.45 -0.55 1.65
CA ALA A 76 -18.32 0.06 2.33
C ALA A 76 -16.97 -0.05 1.58
N GLU A 77 -16.86 -0.89 0.54
CA GLU A 77 -15.67 -0.95 -0.33
C GLU A 77 -15.59 0.22 -1.32
N ILE A 78 -16.72 0.88 -1.58
CA ILE A 78 -16.80 2.08 -2.43
C ILE A 78 -16.45 3.28 -1.55
N GLN A 79 -15.18 3.71 -1.64
CA GLN A 79 -14.62 4.76 -0.80
C GLN A 79 -13.98 5.86 -1.63
N PHE A 80 -13.99 7.09 -1.15
CA PHE A 80 -13.29 8.22 -1.76
C PHE A 80 -12.80 9.22 -0.72
N PHE A 81 -11.76 9.98 -1.10
CA PHE A 81 -11.25 11.07 -0.29
C PHE A 81 -12.04 12.34 -0.58
N LEU A 82 -12.41 13.06 0.47
CA LEU A 82 -13.15 14.31 0.38
C LEU A 82 -12.43 15.39 1.17
N ASP A 83 -11.94 16.41 0.46
CA ASP A 83 -11.41 17.62 1.06
C ASP A 83 -12.54 18.55 1.49
N TRP A 84 -12.43 19.14 2.68
CA TRP A 84 -13.41 20.07 3.24
C TRP A 84 -12.75 21.07 4.19
N SER A 85 -13.42 22.19 4.49
CA SER A 85 -12.88 23.22 5.41
C SER A 85 -13.79 23.43 6.61
N LYS A 86 -13.20 23.43 7.82
CA LYS A 86 -13.93 23.50 9.09
C LYS A 86 -14.34 24.92 9.47
N ASP A 87 -13.53 25.91 9.16
CA ASP A 87 -13.65 27.28 9.68
C ASP A 87 -14.18 28.28 8.64
N SER A 88 -14.59 27.78 7.47
CA SER A 88 -15.20 28.57 6.40
C SER A 88 -16.73 28.69 6.56
N SER A 89 -17.31 29.76 6.00
CA SER A 89 -18.76 30.03 6.06
C SER A 89 -19.62 28.98 5.34
N ASN A 90 -19.01 28.20 4.44
CA ASN A 90 -19.50 26.95 3.88
C ASN A 90 -18.38 25.91 3.98
N LEU A 91 -18.64 24.60 4.00
CA LEU A 91 -17.57 23.60 4.14
C LEU A 91 -16.67 23.44 2.88
N GLY A 92 -16.83 24.30 1.87
CA GLY A 92 -16.19 24.15 0.56
C GLY A 92 -16.77 23.03 -0.32
N LEU A 93 -17.93 22.48 0.06
CA LEU A 93 -18.53 21.30 -0.57
C LEU A 93 -19.72 21.65 -1.46
N SER A 94 -19.89 20.88 -2.54
CA SER A 94 -21.10 20.86 -3.37
C SER A 94 -21.57 19.42 -3.58
N THR A 95 -22.88 19.22 -3.79
CA THR A 95 -23.42 17.89 -4.08
C THR A 95 -22.85 17.31 -5.38
N LEU A 96 -22.73 18.16 -6.41
CA LEU A 96 -22.15 17.77 -7.70
C LEU A 96 -20.74 17.20 -7.55
N HIS A 97 -19.86 17.89 -6.82
CA HIS A 97 -18.50 17.41 -6.59
C HIS A 97 -18.47 16.05 -5.87
N ILE A 98 -19.34 15.87 -4.87
CA ILE A 98 -19.41 14.61 -4.11
C ILE A 98 -19.97 13.49 -4.97
N GLU A 99 -20.98 13.75 -5.80
CA GLU A 99 -21.52 12.80 -6.76
C GLU A 99 -20.47 12.37 -7.80
N GLU A 100 -19.66 13.30 -8.30
CA GLU A 100 -18.54 13.01 -9.19
C GLU A 100 -17.48 12.11 -8.52
N GLN A 101 -17.10 12.39 -7.27
CA GLN A 101 -16.16 11.56 -6.52
C GLN A 101 -16.72 10.17 -6.21
N LEU A 102 -18.01 10.09 -5.89
CA LEU A 102 -18.69 8.82 -5.64
C LEU A 102 -18.78 7.97 -6.91
N GLU A 103 -19.12 8.57 -8.03
CA GLU A 103 -19.18 7.87 -9.32
C GLU A 103 -17.79 7.40 -9.77
N TYR A 104 -16.78 8.23 -9.55
CA TYR A 104 -15.39 7.84 -9.76
C TYR A 104 -14.98 6.62 -8.91
N ALA A 105 -15.35 6.60 -7.63
CA ALA A 105 -15.10 5.46 -6.75
C ALA A 105 -15.88 4.20 -7.17
N ARG A 106 -17.12 4.35 -7.63
CA ARG A 106 -17.94 3.25 -8.17
C ARG A 106 -17.29 2.63 -9.40
N GLU A 107 -16.78 3.45 -10.30
CA GLU A 107 -16.08 2.96 -11.49
C GLU A 107 -14.78 2.22 -11.13
N GLY A 108 -14.01 2.74 -10.16
CA GLY A 108 -12.84 2.05 -9.62
C GLY A 108 -13.19 0.68 -9.00
N HIS A 109 -14.25 0.62 -8.19
CA HIS A 109 -14.76 -0.62 -7.59
C HIS A 109 -15.22 -1.62 -8.66
N ARG A 110 -15.96 -1.16 -9.67
CA ARG A 110 -16.43 -1.98 -10.80
C ARG A 110 -15.26 -2.60 -11.56
N LYS A 111 -14.24 -1.80 -11.90
CA LYS A 111 -13.00 -2.29 -12.55
C LYS A 111 -12.24 -3.28 -11.69
N SER A 112 -12.13 -3.01 -10.39
CA SER A 112 -11.48 -3.90 -9.42
C SER A 112 -12.19 -5.25 -9.34
N THR A 113 -13.52 -5.24 -9.29
CA THR A 113 -14.36 -6.44 -9.29
C THR A 113 -14.21 -7.23 -10.58
N GLU A 114 -14.20 -6.56 -11.74
CA GLU A 114 -13.97 -7.23 -13.02
C GLU A 114 -12.60 -7.91 -13.06
N LEU A 115 -11.53 -7.21 -12.68
CA LEU A 115 -10.18 -7.77 -12.64
C LEU A 115 -10.06 -8.91 -11.65
N TYR A 116 -10.63 -8.79 -10.45
CA TYR A 116 -10.66 -9.87 -9.47
C TYR A 116 -11.26 -11.16 -10.06
N GLN A 117 -12.40 -11.07 -10.76
CA GLN A 117 -13.03 -12.23 -11.40
C GLN A 117 -12.17 -12.83 -12.52
N ARG A 118 -11.44 -11.99 -13.28
CA ARG A 118 -10.49 -12.46 -14.30
C ARG A 118 -9.29 -13.17 -13.68
N PHE A 119 -8.74 -12.65 -12.58
CA PHE A 119 -7.65 -13.30 -11.85
C PHE A 119 -8.08 -14.62 -11.20
N LEU A 120 -9.30 -14.68 -10.66
CA LEU A 120 -9.88 -15.92 -10.15
C LEU A 120 -10.03 -16.96 -11.27
N SER A 121 -10.55 -16.56 -12.43
CA SER A 121 -10.66 -17.41 -13.62
C SER A 121 -9.29 -17.82 -14.19
N ALA A 122 -8.27 -17.00 -13.95
CA ALA A 122 -6.88 -17.28 -14.28
C ALA A 122 -6.22 -18.26 -13.29
N GLY A 123 -6.92 -18.68 -12.24
CA GLY A 123 -6.46 -19.64 -11.24
C GLY A 123 -5.75 -19.00 -10.05
N LEU A 124 -5.85 -17.70 -9.81
CA LEU A 124 -5.37 -17.08 -8.58
C LEU A 124 -6.51 -16.99 -7.56
N GLU A 125 -6.57 -17.95 -6.64
CA GLU A 125 -7.67 -18.08 -5.69
C GLU A 125 -7.60 -17.11 -4.51
N LYS A 126 -6.38 -16.75 -4.08
CA LYS A 126 -6.15 -15.84 -2.96
C LYS A 126 -5.54 -14.53 -3.45
N VAL A 127 -6.38 -13.71 -4.06
CA VAL A 127 -5.98 -12.45 -4.65
C VAL A 127 -6.90 -11.32 -4.20
N ALA A 128 -6.33 -10.14 -3.95
CA ALA A 128 -7.06 -8.91 -3.78
C ALA A 128 -6.66 -7.90 -4.86
N VAL A 129 -7.63 -7.15 -5.38
CA VAL A 129 -7.41 -6.21 -6.49
C VAL A 129 -8.00 -4.84 -6.16
N GLY A 130 -7.26 -3.78 -6.49
CA GLY A 130 -7.72 -2.40 -6.40
C GLY A 130 -7.36 -1.62 -7.65
N VAL A 131 -8.29 -0.84 -8.16
CA VAL A 131 -8.07 0.08 -9.29
C VAL A 131 -8.37 1.49 -8.82
N HIS A 132 -7.35 2.33 -8.84
CA HIS A 132 -7.45 3.74 -8.47
C HIS A 132 -6.72 4.58 -9.52
N HIS A 133 -7.47 5.41 -10.25
CA HIS A 133 -6.94 6.16 -11.39
C HIS A 133 -6.30 5.26 -12.45
N LEU A 134 -5.04 5.53 -12.78
CA LEU A 134 -4.20 4.75 -13.68
C LEU A 134 -3.31 3.78 -12.89
N ASN A 135 -3.67 3.44 -11.65
CA ASN A 135 -2.94 2.48 -10.85
C ASN A 135 -3.80 1.23 -10.62
N VAL A 136 -3.18 0.06 -10.79
CA VAL A 136 -3.76 -1.24 -10.49
C VAL A 136 -2.92 -1.91 -9.43
N PHE A 137 -3.52 -2.29 -8.31
CA PHE A 137 -2.87 -2.98 -7.21
C PHE A 137 -3.36 -4.42 -7.19
N ILE A 138 -2.43 -5.37 -7.16
CA ILE A 138 -2.72 -6.80 -7.20
C ILE A 138 -1.91 -7.46 -6.08
N GLN A 139 -2.62 -7.95 -5.07
CA GLN A 139 -2.03 -8.60 -3.90
C GLN A 139 -2.31 -10.09 -3.98
N TYR A 140 -1.26 -10.88 -4.09
CA TYR A 140 -1.33 -12.34 -4.14
C TYR A 140 -0.86 -12.94 -2.81
N TYR A 141 -1.73 -13.70 -2.15
CA TYR A 141 -1.49 -14.22 -0.81
C TYR A 141 -1.00 -15.67 -0.90
N ALA A 142 0.30 -15.82 -1.15
CA ALA A 142 0.96 -17.09 -1.39
C ALA A 142 2.39 -17.09 -0.85
N GLU A 143 2.96 -18.28 -0.66
CA GLU A 143 4.39 -18.37 -0.37
C GLU A 143 5.21 -17.85 -1.56
N PRO A 144 6.26 -17.06 -1.33
CA PRO A 144 6.98 -16.35 -2.38
C PRO A 144 7.98 -17.25 -3.14
N ASN A 145 7.68 -18.53 -3.33
CA ASN A 145 8.57 -19.48 -3.99
C ASN A 145 8.56 -19.28 -5.53
N PRO A 146 9.58 -19.78 -6.27
CA PRO A 146 9.70 -19.55 -7.71
C PRO A 146 8.47 -19.97 -8.53
N GLU A 147 7.86 -21.10 -8.19
CA GLU A 147 6.69 -21.63 -8.90
C GLU A 147 5.49 -20.70 -8.75
N GLU A 148 5.21 -20.25 -7.54
CA GLU A 148 4.12 -19.32 -7.26
C GLU A 148 4.35 -17.93 -7.86
N ARG A 149 5.59 -17.43 -7.87
CA ARG A 149 5.92 -16.16 -8.54
C ARG A 149 5.73 -16.25 -10.04
N GLU A 150 6.15 -17.34 -10.67
CA GLU A 150 5.97 -17.54 -12.10
C GLU A 150 4.48 -17.71 -12.44
N ARG A 151 3.73 -18.48 -11.65
CA ARG A 151 2.27 -18.59 -11.78
C ARG A 151 1.59 -17.22 -11.69
N PHE A 152 1.97 -16.41 -10.70
CA PHE A 152 1.43 -15.07 -10.53
C PHE A 152 1.76 -14.18 -11.74
N LYS A 153 3.03 -14.17 -12.17
CA LYS A 153 3.48 -13.43 -13.35
C LYS A 153 2.71 -13.81 -14.60
N GLN A 154 2.57 -15.10 -14.90
CA GLN A 154 1.82 -15.57 -16.07
C GLN A 154 0.34 -15.17 -16.02
N ALA A 155 -0.27 -15.26 -14.83
CA ALA A 155 -1.64 -14.80 -14.65
C ALA A 155 -1.78 -13.29 -14.89
N VAL A 156 -0.86 -12.46 -14.38
CA VAL A 156 -0.85 -11.00 -14.60
C VAL A 156 -0.65 -10.67 -16.06
N LEU A 157 0.34 -11.26 -16.73
CA LEU A 157 0.61 -11.02 -18.15
C LEU A 157 -0.63 -11.34 -19.02
N ARG A 158 -1.29 -12.46 -18.75
CA ARG A 158 -2.53 -12.83 -19.45
C ARG A 158 -3.67 -11.86 -19.16
N VAL A 159 -4.03 -11.69 -17.88
CA VAL A 159 -5.22 -10.92 -17.48
C VAL A 159 -5.06 -9.45 -17.86
N MET A 160 -3.92 -8.85 -17.54
CA MET A 160 -3.67 -7.43 -17.81
C MET A 160 -3.42 -7.17 -19.29
N GLY A 161 -2.80 -8.11 -20.02
CA GLY A 161 -2.62 -8.01 -21.47
C GLY A 161 -3.96 -8.01 -22.24
N GLU A 162 -4.97 -8.71 -21.73
CA GLU A 162 -6.33 -8.68 -22.30
C GLU A 162 -7.15 -7.46 -21.82
N TRP A 163 -6.94 -7.03 -20.57
CA TRP A 163 -7.75 -5.98 -19.96
C TRP A 163 -7.31 -4.56 -20.33
N ILE A 164 -5.99 -4.30 -20.34
CA ILE A 164 -5.45 -2.98 -20.68
C ILE A 164 -5.49 -2.78 -22.19
N LYS A 165 -6.40 -1.90 -22.64
CA LYS A 165 -6.56 -1.54 -24.05
C LYS A 165 -5.79 -0.28 -24.46
N THR A 166 -5.33 0.50 -23.49
CA THR A 166 -4.66 1.79 -23.71
C THR A 166 -3.43 1.90 -22.81
N ASP A 167 -2.37 2.52 -23.31
CA ASP A 167 -1.15 2.73 -22.53
C ASP A 167 -1.38 3.64 -21.31
N GLY A 168 -0.67 3.36 -20.22
CA GLY A 168 -0.51 4.32 -19.12
C GLY A 168 -0.90 3.85 -17.72
N TYR A 169 -1.28 2.58 -17.53
CA TYR A 169 -1.46 2.05 -16.18
C TYR A 169 -0.12 1.71 -15.53
N THR A 170 0.05 2.06 -14.26
CA THR A 170 1.07 1.50 -13.37
C THR A 170 0.45 0.32 -12.63
N VAL A 171 1.05 -0.86 -12.75
CA VAL A 171 0.60 -2.07 -12.09
C VAL A 171 1.56 -2.39 -10.95
N TYR A 172 1.02 -2.41 -9.73
CA TYR A 172 1.71 -2.79 -8.50
C TYR A 172 1.35 -4.23 -8.17
N LEU A 173 2.37 -5.08 -8.16
CA LEU A 173 2.26 -6.50 -7.83
C LEU A 173 2.90 -6.71 -6.47
N GLN A 174 2.15 -7.34 -5.57
CA GLN A 174 2.59 -7.61 -4.21
C GLN A 174 2.33 -9.07 -3.88
N ILE A 175 3.31 -9.75 -3.31
CA ILE A 175 3.13 -11.05 -2.69
C ILE A 175 3.05 -10.84 -1.19
N MET A 176 1.92 -11.24 -0.62
CA MET A 176 1.55 -11.02 0.76
C MET A 176 1.64 -12.32 1.56
N GLU A 177 1.79 -12.19 2.88
CA GLU A 177 1.65 -13.31 3.81
C GLU A 177 0.33 -14.07 3.58
N PRO A 178 0.36 -15.41 3.37
CA PRO A 178 -0.86 -16.18 3.12
C PRO A 178 -1.91 -16.05 4.24
N SER A 179 -1.46 -15.83 5.47
CA SER A 179 -2.31 -15.64 6.65
C SER A 179 -3.01 -14.27 6.70
N ALA A 180 -2.56 -13.30 5.90
CA ALA A 180 -3.15 -11.97 5.81
C ALA A 180 -4.43 -11.92 4.94
N TYR A 181 -4.73 -13.01 4.21
CA TYR A 181 -5.90 -13.05 3.34
C TYR A 181 -7.19 -13.05 4.16
N HIS A 182 -8.13 -12.16 3.81
CA HIS A 182 -9.41 -11.91 4.51
C HIS A 182 -9.30 -11.38 5.95
N THR A 183 -8.08 -11.14 6.46
CA THR A 183 -7.88 -10.50 7.76
C THR A 183 -7.71 -8.99 7.63
N ILE A 184 -7.04 -8.52 6.57
CA ILE A 184 -6.78 -7.09 6.32
C ILE A 184 -7.59 -6.55 5.14
N VAL A 185 -7.62 -7.31 4.04
CA VAL A 185 -8.40 -7.01 2.84
C VAL A 185 -9.22 -8.23 2.46
N GLN A 186 -10.43 -8.00 1.94
CA GLN A 186 -11.26 -9.04 1.35
C GLN A 186 -10.74 -9.36 -0.06
N ASN A 187 -11.57 -9.19 -1.08
CA ASN A 187 -11.20 -9.41 -2.48
C ASN A 187 -10.90 -8.11 -3.22
N ILE A 188 -11.44 -6.99 -2.72
CA ILE A 188 -11.27 -5.66 -3.30
C ILE A 188 -10.46 -4.81 -2.32
N ILE A 189 -9.40 -4.18 -2.82
CA ILE A 189 -8.59 -3.23 -2.06
C ILE A 189 -9.33 -1.89 -2.11
N PRO A 190 -9.90 -1.41 -0.99
CA PRO A 190 -10.67 -0.17 -0.99
C PRO A 190 -9.74 1.05 -0.99
N ASN A 191 -10.22 2.21 -1.45
CA ASN A 191 -9.36 3.41 -1.55
C ASN A 191 -8.75 3.87 -0.21
N GLY A 192 -9.44 3.63 0.91
CA GLY A 192 -8.92 3.92 2.25
C GLY A 192 -7.64 3.16 2.58
N HIS A 193 -7.37 2.05 1.89
CA HIS A 193 -6.11 1.33 1.98
C HIS A 193 -4.90 2.24 1.73
N PHE A 194 -5.05 3.24 0.86
CA PHE A 194 -3.96 4.15 0.43
C PHE A 194 -3.89 5.44 1.24
N ILE A 195 -4.52 5.49 2.42
CA ILE A 195 -4.40 6.63 3.35
C ILE A 195 -2.95 6.88 3.74
N THR A 196 -2.19 5.80 3.96
CA THR A 196 -0.75 5.86 4.14
C THR A 196 -0.11 5.54 2.79
N GLU A 197 0.95 6.26 2.42
CA GLU A 197 1.64 6.04 1.13
C GLU A 197 2.05 4.56 0.92
N ASN A 198 2.27 3.82 2.00
CA ASN A 198 2.69 2.41 2.00
C ASN A 198 1.55 1.41 2.27
N GLY A 199 0.31 1.88 2.45
CA GLY A 199 -0.81 1.06 2.90
C GLY A 199 -0.70 0.61 4.37
N TRP A 200 -1.76 -0.02 4.91
CA TRP A 200 -1.82 -0.45 6.32
C TRP A 200 -1.22 -1.84 6.59
N GLN A 201 -0.75 -2.53 5.55
CA GLN A 201 -0.32 -3.94 5.61
C GLN A 201 1.13 -4.12 5.17
N GLN A 202 1.91 -3.06 5.29
CA GLN A 202 3.31 -3.05 4.88
C GLN A 202 4.12 -4.12 5.62
N ASP A 203 3.72 -4.50 6.83
CA ASP A 203 4.32 -5.61 7.59
C ASP A 203 3.99 -7.00 7.01
N GLN A 204 2.93 -7.14 6.20
CA GLN A 204 2.52 -8.39 5.57
C GLN A 204 3.00 -8.54 4.12
N GLU A 205 3.46 -7.47 3.47
CA GLU A 205 4.02 -7.54 2.11
C GLU A 205 5.39 -8.19 2.17
N ILE A 206 5.59 -9.31 1.46
CA ILE A 206 6.87 -10.03 1.42
C ILE A 206 7.74 -9.54 0.26
N LEU A 207 7.15 -9.52 -0.94
CA LEU A 207 7.81 -9.09 -2.18
C LEU A 207 6.93 -8.09 -2.92
N SER A 208 7.54 -7.14 -3.61
CA SER A 208 6.82 -6.21 -4.49
C SER A 208 7.53 -5.96 -5.82
N LEU A 209 6.75 -5.51 -6.79
CA LEU A 209 7.20 -5.11 -8.11
C LEU A 209 6.21 -4.06 -8.66
N SER A 210 6.74 -2.97 -9.21
CA SER A 210 5.93 -1.95 -9.91
C SER A 210 6.29 -1.89 -11.39
N ILE A 211 5.28 -1.91 -12.27
CA ILE A 211 5.47 -1.96 -13.71
C ILE A 211 4.64 -0.86 -14.37
N LEU A 212 5.27 -0.03 -15.20
CA LEU A 212 4.53 0.81 -16.15
C LEU A 212 4.13 -0.05 -17.35
N TRP A 213 2.82 -0.23 -17.56
CA TRP A 213 2.30 -1.21 -18.53
C TRP A 213 2.56 -0.86 -20.00
N ARG A 214 3.10 0.31 -20.31
CA ARG A 214 3.46 0.69 -21.69
C ARG A 214 4.60 -0.16 -22.25
N ASP A 215 5.56 -0.54 -21.41
CA ASP A 215 6.84 -1.13 -21.82
C ASP A 215 7.09 -2.51 -21.18
N VAL A 216 6.02 -3.32 -21.03
CA VAL A 216 6.12 -4.62 -20.35
C VAL A 216 7.04 -5.56 -21.12
N LYS A 217 8.20 -5.86 -20.51
CA LYS A 217 9.07 -6.97 -20.88
C LYS A 217 9.09 -7.95 -19.72
N ALA A 218 8.44 -9.10 -19.88
CA ALA A 218 8.30 -10.08 -18.80
C ALA A 218 9.65 -10.53 -18.23
N GLU A 219 10.70 -10.47 -19.05
CA GLU A 219 12.08 -10.83 -18.74
C GLU A 219 12.82 -9.75 -17.92
N SER A 220 12.20 -8.59 -17.66
CA SER A 220 12.81 -7.53 -16.83
C SER A 220 12.20 -7.44 -15.44
N TRP A 221 11.27 -8.32 -15.08
CA TRP A 221 10.58 -8.28 -13.80
C TRP A 221 11.52 -8.69 -12.68
N GLN A 222 11.70 -7.83 -11.69
CA GLN A 222 12.57 -8.07 -10.54
C GLN A 222 11.79 -7.81 -9.26
N TRP A 223 11.76 -8.82 -8.40
CA TRP A 223 11.06 -8.74 -7.13
C TRP A 223 11.95 -8.05 -6.11
N ASP A 224 11.42 -6.98 -5.51
CA ASP A 224 12.04 -6.30 -4.38
C ASP A 224 11.59 -6.97 -3.08
N ILE A 225 12.52 -7.19 -2.15
CA ILE A 225 12.21 -7.69 -0.81
C ILE A 225 11.73 -6.51 0.04
N ASN A 226 10.61 -6.68 0.71
CA ASN A 226 10.17 -5.69 1.68
C ASN A 226 10.83 -5.94 3.05
N MET A 227 11.77 -5.06 3.41
CA MET A 227 12.55 -5.18 4.65
C MET A 227 11.79 -4.83 5.93
N VAL A 228 10.60 -4.22 5.84
CA VAL A 228 9.77 -3.97 7.02
C VAL A 228 8.75 -5.08 7.28
N SER A 229 8.74 -6.13 6.44
CA SER A 229 7.83 -7.25 6.57
C SER A 229 8.16 -8.13 7.77
N LEU A 230 7.16 -8.84 8.30
CA LEU A 230 7.36 -9.87 9.32
C LEU A 230 8.34 -10.95 8.85
N ARG A 231 8.37 -11.22 7.53
CA ARG A 231 9.25 -12.19 6.90
C ARG A 231 10.70 -11.71 6.77
N ALA A 232 10.94 -10.39 6.75
CA ALA A 232 12.27 -9.82 6.56
C ALA A 232 13.26 -10.26 7.63
N GLN A 233 12.83 -10.39 8.89
CA GLN A 233 13.70 -10.85 9.97
C GLN A 233 14.16 -12.30 9.73
N ALA A 234 13.23 -13.19 9.34
CA ALA A 234 13.57 -14.58 9.05
C ALA A 234 14.54 -14.70 7.86
N PHE A 235 14.36 -13.89 6.81
CA PHE A 235 15.30 -13.83 5.70
C PHE A 235 16.67 -13.30 6.14
N THR A 236 16.71 -12.28 6.99
CA THR A 236 17.94 -11.69 7.51
C THR A 236 18.72 -12.71 8.35
N ASP A 237 18.06 -13.39 9.28
CA ASP A 237 18.70 -14.37 10.17
C ASP A 237 19.25 -15.56 9.37
N LEU A 238 18.44 -16.12 8.46
CA LEU A 238 18.84 -17.27 7.65
C LEU A 238 19.99 -16.91 6.69
N SER A 239 19.90 -15.75 6.04
CA SER A 239 20.93 -15.28 5.13
C SER A 239 22.24 -15.00 5.87
N PHE A 240 22.17 -14.41 7.07
CA PHE A 240 23.31 -14.21 7.95
C PHE A 240 23.99 -15.53 8.35
N GLU A 241 23.22 -16.49 8.86
CA GLU A 241 23.73 -17.82 9.25
C GLU A 241 24.46 -18.48 8.07
N LYS A 242 23.80 -18.54 6.91
CA LYS A 242 24.36 -19.19 5.72
C LYS A 242 25.59 -18.46 5.20
N ALA A 243 25.57 -17.13 5.19
CA ALA A 243 26.71 -16.35 4.73
C ALA A 243 27.90 -16.46 5.70
N GLN A 244 27.66 -16.52 7.02
CA GLN A 244 28.70 -16.72 8.02
C GLN A 244 29.33 -18.12 7.93
N GLU A 245 28.51 -19.18 7.87
CA GLU A 245 28.96 -20.57 7.69
C GLU A 245 29.81 -20.72 6.42
N TRP A 246 29.38 -20.07 5.34
CA TRP A 246 30.08 -20.09 4.08
C TRP A 246 31.39 -19.30 4.16
N ALA A 247 31.37 -18.08 4.70
CA ALA A 247 32.55 -17.22 4.82
C ALA A 247 33.66 -17.90 5.64
N GLN A 248 33.32 -18.53 6.78
CA GLN A 248 34.29 -19.27 7.59
C GLN A 248 35.06 -20.36 6.82
N LYS A 249 34.39 -21.02 5.85
CA LYS A 249 35.01 -22.09 5.03
C LYS A 249 35.90 -21.56 3.90
N HIS A 250 35.73 -20.30 3.51
CA HIS A 250 36.36 -19.72 2.31
C HIS A 250 37.30 -18.55 2.61
N LEU A 251 37.54 -18.24 3.89
CA LEU A 251 38.49 -17.23 4.29
C LEU A 251 39.94 -17.57 3.89
N PRO A 252 40.80 -16.55 3.66
CA PRO A 252 42.23 -16.75 3.51
C PRO A 252 42.82 -17.53 4.70
N LYS A 253 43.82 -18.37 4.45
CA LYS A 253 44.45 -19.19 5.50
C LYS A 253 45.01 -18.29 6.61
N GLY A 254 44.54 -18.52 7.84
CA GLY A 254 44.93 -17.74 9.03
C GLY A 254 44.05 -16.52 9.30
N ALA A 255 43.13 -16.17 8.39
CA ALA A 255 42.13 -15.15 8.63
C ALA A 255 41.04 -15.65 9.59
N LYS A 256 40.40 -14.69 10.28
CA LYS A 256 39.21 -14.93 11.11
C LYS A 256 38.17 -13.86 10.83
N LEU A 257 36.90 -14.26 10.83
CA LEU A 257 35.79 -13.31 10.89
C LEU A 257 35.79 -12.65 12.27
N GLU A 258 35.43 -11.38 12.33
CA GLU A 258 35.10 -10.77 13.62
C GLU A 258 33.69 -11.24 14.04
N GLU A 259 33.59 -11.95 15.16
CA GLU A 259 32.31 -12.48 15.63
C GLU A 259 31.30 -11.36 15.89
N GLY A 260 30.08 -11.52 15.37
CA GLY A 260 28.96 -10.60 15.62
C GLY A 260 29.01 -9.26 14.88
N LYS A 261 30.01 -9.00 14.03
CA LYS A 261 30.09 -7.75 13.25
C LYS A 261 29.56 -7.94 11.83
N LEU A 262 28.36 -7.41 11.60
CA LEU A 262 27.78 -7.18 10.26
C LEU A 262 28.10 -5.74 9.84
N ILE A 263 28.63 -5.55 8.63
CA ILE A 263 29.03 -4.21 8.15
C ILE A 263 28.19 -3.74 6.95
N GLY A 264 27.59 -4.67 6.21
CA GLY A 264 26.70 -4.35 5.11
C GLY A 264 25.59 -5.36 4.95
N PHE A 265 24.36 -4.86 4.80
CA PHE A 265 23.18 -5.60 4.42
C PHE A 265 22.48 -4.80 3.32
N ASP A 266 22.28 -5.40 2.14
CA ASP A 266 21.65 -4.71 1.01
C ASP A 266 20.81 -5.68 0.16
N ILE A 267 19.76 -5.18 -0.48
CA ILE A 267 18.95 -5.96 -1.42
C ILE A 267 19.57 -5.84 -2.81
N VAL A 268 19.88 -6.96 -3.44
CA VAL A 268 20.52 -6.95 -4.75
C VAL A 268 19.47 -6.80 -5.84
N LYS A 269 19.28 -5.56 -6.30
CA LYS A 269 18.34 -5.23 -7.38
C LYS A 269 18.77 -5.79 -8.74
N HIS A 270 20.07 -5.82 -9.01
CA HIS A 270 20.63 -6.32 -10.26
C HIS A 270 21.80 -7.23 -9.96
N PRO A 271 21.56 -8.52 -9.70
CA PRO A 271 22.65 -9.44 -9.54
C PRO A 271 23.15 -9.79 -10.94
N GLU A 272 23.99 -8.95 -11.53
CA GLU A 272 24.81 -9.36 -12.69
C GLU A 272 25.57 -10.66 -12.38
N ASP A 273 25.79 -10.91 -11.09
CA ASP A 273 26.47 -12.06 -10.50
C ASP A 273 25.58 -13.28 -10.16
N ALA A 274 24.25 -13.15 -9.98
CA ALA A 274 23.36 -14.31 -9.77
C ALA A 274 23.06 -15.07 -11.08
N ARG A 275 23.45 -14.50 -12.23
CA ARG A 275 23.25 -15.09 -13.56
C ARG A 275 23.97 -16.43 -13.77
N GLN A 276 24.88 -16.82 -12.89
CA GLN A 276 25.69 -18.04 -13.11
C GLN A 276 25.09 -19.34 -12.55
N LYS A 277 24.01 -19.32 -11.75
CA LYS A 277 23.31 -20.53 -11.28
C LYS A 277 21.99 -20.16 -10.56
N GLY A 278 20.89 -20.04 -11.31
CA GLY A 278 19.56 -19.78 -10.75
C GLY A 278 18.78 -18.71 -11.51
N ASP A 279 17.49 -18.61 -11.21
CA ASP A 279 16.58 -17.57 -11.74
C ASP A 279 17.21 -16.17 -11.52
N PRO A 280 17.57 -15.43 -12.59
CA PRO A 280 18.21 -14.12 -12.48
C PRO A 280 17.31 -13.04 -11.87
N HIS A 281 16.04 -13.38 -11.62
CA HIS A 281 15.04 -12.53 -10.95
C HIS A 281 14.76 -12.94 -9.51
N SER A 282 15.57 -13.87 -8.98
CA SER A 282 15.46 -14.32 -7.60
C SER A 282 15.77 -13.20 -6.61
N PRO A 283 14.87 -12.91 -5.66
CA PRO A 283 15.16 -12.00 -4.56
C PRO A 283 16.45 -12.39 -3.85
N SER A 284 17.37 -11.43 -3.70
CA SER A 284 18.73 -11.70 -3.23
C SER A 284 19.17 -10.67 -2.21
N ILE A 285 19.93 -11.13 -1.21
CA ILE A 285 20.43 -10.32 -0.10
C ILE A 285 21.96 -10.35 -0.15
N ARG A 286 22.59 -9.18 -0.14
CA ARG A 286 24.04 -9.03 -0.02
C ARG A 286 24.41 -8.83 1.45
N ILE A 287 25.38 -9.61 1.92
CA ILE A 287 25.88 -9.58 3.29
C ILE A 287 27.39 -9.43 3.25
N SER A 288 27.93 -8.52 4.06
CA SER A 288 29.37 -8.29 4.17
C SER A 288 29.88 -8.45 5.60
N PHE A 289 30.93 -9.26 5.76
CA PHE A 289 31.62 -9.50 7.03
C PHE A 289 33.06 -8.97 6.99
N PRO A 290 33.55 -8.33 8.05
CA PRO A 290 34.97 -8.04 8.21
C PRO A 290 35.77 -9.32 8.48
N TYR A 291 37.02 -9.36 8.03
CA TYR A 291 38.00 -10.36 8.45
C TYR A 291 39.34 -9.72 8.84
N THR A 292 40.07 -10.40 9.74
CA THR A 292 41.44 -10.04 10.13
C THR A 292 42.41 -11.18 9.86
N LEU A 293 43.62 -10.86 9.37
CA LEU A 293 44.70 -11.80 9.01
C LEU A 293 45.66 -12.06 10.18
N LYS A 294 45.59 -11.26 11.24
CA LYS A 294 46.43 -11.41 12.44
C LYS A 294 45.58 -11.28 13.70
N LYS A 295 46.02 -11.90 14.80
CA LYS A 295 45.61 -11.48 16.15
C LYS A 295 46.16 -10.07 16.38
N SER A 296 45.49 -9.04 15.88
CA SER A 296 45.70 -7.70 16.41
C SER A 296 45.36 -7.79 17.91
N LYS A 297 46.25 -7.28 18.75
CA LYS A 297 46.04 -7.25 20.21
C LYS A 297 45.13 -6.09 20.62
N GLU A 298 44.63 -5.33 19.66
CA GLU A 298 43.87 -4.11 19.88
C GLU A 298 42.39 -4.38 19.58
N GLU A 299 41.54 -4.11 20.57
CA GLU A 299 40.08 -4.29 20.52
C GLU A 299 39.38 -3.46 19.42
N ASN A 300 40.11 -2.54 18.77
CA ASN A 300 39.61 -1.60 17.75
C ASN A 300 40.47 -1.59 16.47
N ALA A 301 41.20 -2.66 16.16
CA ALA A 301 41.92 -2.73 14.90
C ALA A 301 40.96 -2.65 13.71
N GLU A 302 41.31 -1.86 12.68
CA GLU A 302 40.59 -1.86 11.42
C GLU A 302 40.67 -3.24 10.75
N PRO A 303 39.59 -3.68 10.07
CA PRO A 303 39.58 -4.98 9.42
C PRO A 303 40.57 -5.02 8.25
N ASP A 304 41.26 -6.15 8.07
CA ASP A 304 42.20 -6.37 6.94
C ASP A 304 41.48 -6.47 5.58
N GLY A 305 40.16 -6.65 5.60
CA GLY A 305 39.29 -6.64 4.44
C GLY A 305 37.88 -7.14 4.77
N PHE A 306 37.06 -7.29 3.74
CA PHE A 306 35.69 -7.78 3.85
C PHE A 306 35.45 -8.99 2.97
N VAL A 307 34.59 -9.89 3.43
CA VAL A 307 33.98 -10.94 2.63
C VAL A 307 32.55 -10.54 2.33
N THR A 308 32.24 -10.35 1.06
CA THR A 308 30.87 -10.11 0.59
C THR A 308 30.28 -11.39 0.00
N CYS A 309 29.10 -11.75 0.47
CA CYS A 309 28.29 -12.88 0.03
C CYS A 309 26.97 -12.37 -0.55
N VAL A 310 26.46 -13.05 -1.58
CA VAL A 310 25.09 -12.84 -2.08
C VAL A 310 24.29 -14.09 -1.80
N TYR A 311 23.31 -13.98 -0.91
CA TYR A 311 22.35 -15.04 -0.58
C TYR A 311 21.13 -14.94 -1.48
N VAL A 312 20.85 -16.01 -2.21
CA VAL A 312 19.71 -16.12 -3.13
C VAL A 312 18.58 -16.82 -2.39
N LEU A 313 17.44 -16.15 -2.17
CA LEU A 313 16.37 -16.66 -1.30
C LEU A 313 15.82 -18.01 -1.79
N ASP A 314 15.68 -18.19 -3.10
CA ASP A 314 15.03 -19.38 -3.66
C ASP A 314 15.86 -20.64 -3.58
N THR A 315 17.15 -20.52 -3.89
CA THR A 315 18.08 -21.66 -3.83
C THR A 315 18.59 -21.87 -2.41
N GLN A 316 18.42 -20.88 -1.53
CA GLN A 316 19.01 -20.80 -0.21
C GLN A 316 20.54 -21.00 -0.24
N GLN A 317 21.17 -20.54 -1.33
CA GLN A 317 22.60 -20.70 -1.57
C GLN A 317 23.30 -19.35 -1.67
N ILE A 318 24.61 -19.36 -1.38
CA ILE A 318 25.51 -18.23 -1.63
C ILE A 318 26.01 -18.32 -3.07
N SER A 319 25.76 -17.28 -3.88
CA SER A 319 26.07 -17.27 -5.31
C SER A 319 27.41 -16.60 -5.66
N GLN A 320 27.98 -15.77 -4.80
CA GLN A 320 29.21 -15.02 -5.10
C GLN A 320 30.10 -14.72 -3.88
N PHE A 321 31.38 -14.49 -4.18
CA PHE A 321 32.44 -14.04 -3.30
C PHE A 321 33.17 -12.83 -3.89
N LYS A 322 33.42 -11.82 -3.05
CA LYS A 322 34.50 -10.85 -3.29
C LYS A 322 35.21 -10.56 -1.97
N ALA A 323 36.50 -10.90 -1.89
CA ALA A 323 37.38 -10.40 -0.84
C ALA A 323 37.96 -9.07 -1.31
N GLU A 324 37.55 -7.99 -0.66
CA GLU A 324 38.06 -6.66 -0.94
C GLU A 324 39.06 -6.28 0.16
N LYS A 325 40.28 -5.89 -0.24
CA LYS A 325 41.17 -5.11 0.63
C LYS A 325 40.64 -3.68 0.69
N GLU A 326 40.84 -2.99 1.81
CA GLU A 326 40.48 -1.57 1.93
C GLU A 326 40.99 -0.76 0.72
N GLY A 327 40.09 0.08 0.17
CA GLY A 327 40.40 1.00 -0.93
C GLY A 327 39.47 0.95 -2.15
N VAL A 328 38.46 0.07 -2.19
CA VAL A 328 37.53 -0.03 -3.33
C VAL A 328 36.07 0.01 -2.86
N TRP A 329 35.63 1.15 -2.33
CA TRP A 329 34.20 1.47 -2.25
C TRP A 329 33.88 2.54 -3.29
N GLY A 330 33.01 2.21 -4.25
CA GLY A 330 32.36 3.18 -5.14
C GLY A 330 33.20 3.67 -6.33
N GLN A 331 33.06 2.99 -7.45
CA GLN A 331 32.71 3.67 -8.71
C GLN A 331 31.45 3.03 -9.27
#